data_AF-A0A2T2VAB4-F1
#
_entry.id   AF-A0A2T2VAB4-F1
#
_cell.length_a   1.000
_cell.length_b   1.000
_cell.length_c   1.000
_cell.angle_alpha   90.00
_cell.angle_beta   90.00
_cell.angle_gamma   90.00
#
_symmetry.space_group_name_H-M   'P 1'
#
loop_
_entity.id
_entity.type
_entity.pdbx_description
1 polymer ?
#
loop_
_entity_poly.entity_id
_entity_poly.type
_entity_poly.pdbx_seq_one_letter_code
_entity_poly.pdbx_strand_id
1 'polypeptide(L)'
;MAQSSIYKRSSQWKLYLLLLALVIVAASLFYTNILAQRISKEERKNVELWANAYQQLNQASDTADVSFLFEVITNNETVPVILTDGKENILAWRNLDSTRAANNPDYLEQQLKEMKALRDPIKIDVSEEQENHIYYKESYLLTQLRYYPYIQLAIIGLFVLLGFLVFNTTRRAEQNKIWVGMAKETAHQLGTPISSLSSWVDYLKETEASTIERQEVLDEIEKDVNRLELTADRFAKIGSPPELEKIDLLPSIKRAMQYTRRRASDKVTIELNSSQESLYALASPSLLEWVLENLLK
;
A
#
# COMPACT_ATOMS: atom_id res chain seq x y z
N MET A 1 10.88 -29.07 -32.05
CA MET A 1 9.68 -28.21 -31.87
C MET A 1 9.04 -28.46 -30.49
N ALA A 2 9.81 -28.36 -29.39
CA ALA A 2 9.33 -28.74 -28.04
C ALA A 2 10.07 -27.98 -26.91
N GLN A 3 10.26 -26.66 -27.06
CA GLN A 3 10.84 -25.82 -26.00
C GLN A 3 10.05 -24.53 -25.72
N SER A 4 8.88 -24.33 -26.35
CA SER A 4 8.06 -23.13 -26.15
C SER A 4 6.95 -23.26 -25.09
N SER A 5 6.74 -24.43 -24.48
CA SER A 5 5.63 -24.64 -23.52
C SER A 5 5.98 -24.43 -22.04
N ILE A 6 7.27 -24.39 -21.68
CA ILE A 6 7.70 -24.28 -20.27
C ILE A 6 7.60 -22.83 -19.77
N TYR A 7 7.91 -21.83 -20.62
CA TYR A 7 7.84 -20.42 -20.21
C TYR A 7 6.40 -19.87 -20.15
N LYS A 8 5.47 -20.40 -20.95
CA LYS A 8 4.04 -20.03 -20.93
C LYS A 8 3.27 -20.59 -19.71
N ARG A 9 3.79 -21.64 -19.07
CA ARG A 9 3.22 -22.28 -17.86
C ARG A 9 3.50 -21.47 -16.57
N SER A 10 4.43 -20.51 -16.60
CA SER A 10 4.83 -19.69 -15.44
C SER A 10 3.79 -18.64 -15.00
N SER A 11 2.74 -18.39 -15.81
CA SER A 11 1.70 -17.40 -15.50
C SER A 11 0.36 -18.00 -15.05
N GLN A 12 0.04 -19.24 -15.45
CA GLN A 12 -1.31 -19.79 -15.19
C GLN A 12 -1.52 -20.24 -13.74
N TRP A 13 -0.49 -20.71 -13.04
CA TRP A 13 -0.59 -21.05 -11.62
C TRP A 13 -0.95 -19.83 -10.76
N LYS A 14 -0.46 -18.64 -11.12
CA LYS A 14 -0.82 -17.38 -10.45
C LYS A 14 -2.31 -17.06 -10.61
N LEU A 15 -2.87 -17.35 -11.79
CA LEU A 15 -4.32 -17.20 -12.04
C LEU A 15 -5.13 -18.18 -11.19
N TYR A 16 -4.70 -19.44 -11.09
CA TYR A 16 -5.37 -20.42 -10.23
C TYR A 16 -5.32 -20.02 -8.75
N LEU A 17 -4.20 -19.48 -8.26
CA LEU A 17 -4.10 -18.97 -6.90
C LEU A 17 -5.00 -17.75 -6.66
N LEU A 18 -5.07 -16.83 -7.62
CA LEU A 18 -5.96 -15.66 -7.52
C LEU A 18 -7.43 -16.09 -7.49
N LEU A 19 -7.83 -17.00 -8.38
CA LEU A 19 -9.17 -17.57 -8.40
C LEU A 19 -9.50 -18.30 -7.09
N LEU A 20 -8.58 -19.10 -6.57
CA LEU A 20 -8.75 -19.79 -5.29
C LEU A 20 -8.94 -18.78 -4.15
N ALA A 21 -8.12 -17.73 -4.08
CA ALA A 21 -8.25 -16.68 -3.08
C ALA A 21 -9.62 -15.98 -3.17
N LEU A 22 -10.07 -15.66 -4.39
CA LEU A 22 -11.38 -15.03 -4.62
C LEU A 22 -12.53 -15.94 -4.18
N VAL A 23 -12.44 -17.24 -4.47
CA VAL A 23 -13.42 -18.25 -4.03
C VAL A 23 -13.46 -18.35 -2.51
N ILE A 24 -12.30 -18.37 -1.82
CA ILE A 24 -12.22 -18.40 -0.36
C ILE A 24 -12.88 -17.17 0.24
N VAL A 25 -12.59 -15.97 -0.28
CA VAL A 25 -13.20 -14.73 0.19
C VAL A 25 -14.72 -14.75 -0.03
N ALA A 26 -15.18 -15.12 -1.23
CA ALA A 26 -16.60 -15.19 -1.53
C ALA A 26 -17.33 -16.21 -0.64
N ALA A 27 -16.75 -17.40 -0.42
CA ALA A 27 -17.31 -18.42 0.45
C ALA A 27 -17.37 -17.96 1.91
N SER A 28 -16.32 -17.30 2.40
CA SER A 28 -16.27 -16.72 3.75
C SER A 28 -17.37 -15.67 3.94
N LEU A 29 -17.49 -14.72 3.01
CA LEU A 29 -18.51 -13.67 3.06
C LEU A 29 -19.93 -14.25 3.02
N PHE A 30 -20.16 -15.22 2.13
CA PHE A 30 -21.44 -15.91 2.01
C PHE A 30 -21.81 -16.64 3.31
N TYR A 31 -20.87 -17.39 3.88
CA TYR A 31 -21.08 -18.13 5.13
C TYR A 31 -21.37 -17.20 6.31
N THR A 32 -20.61 -16.13 6.48
CA THR A 32 -20.83 -15.15 7.56
C THR A 32 -22.19 -14.47 7.43
N ASN A 33 -22.62 -14.13 6.20
CA ASN A 33 -23.94 -13.55 5.98
C ASN A 33 -25.07 -14.53 6.34
N ILE A 34 -24.94 -15.81 5.97
CA ILE A 34 -25.88 -16.86 6.39
C ILE A 34 -25.93 -16.96 7.91
N LEU A 35 -24.78 -16.97 8.58
CA LEU A 35 -24.71 -17.09 10.03
C LEU A 35 -25.38 -15.90 10.73
N ALA A 36 -25.11 -14.68 10.26
CA ALA A 36 -25.76 -13.47 10.77
C ALA A 36 -27.29 -13.53 10.60
N GLN A 37 -27.78 -13.99 9.44
CA GLN A 37 -29.22 -14.15 9.23
C GLN A 37 -29.84 -15.21 10.14
N ARG A 38 -29.15 -16.34 10.38
CA ARG A 38 -29.63 -17.38 11.32
C ARG A 38 -29.73 -16.85 12.73
N ILE A 39 -28.68 -16.17 13.22
CA ILE A 39 -28.66 -15.57 14.56
C ILE A 39 -29.73 -14.48 14.68
N SER A 40 -29.89 -13.63 13.66
CA SER A 40 -30.95 -12.60 13.64
C SER A 40 -32.35 -13.18 13.79
N LYS A 41 -32.63 -14.29 13.08
CA LYS A 41 -33.92 -15.00 13.23
C LYS A 41 -34.10 -15.58 14.63
N GLU A 42 -33.04 -16.14 15.20
CA GLU A 42 -33.06 -16.71 16.55
C GLU A 42 -33.27 -15.64 17.62
N GLU A 43 -32.57 -14.50 17.52
CA GLU A 43 -32.77 -13.35 18.40
C GLU A 43 -34.20 -12.84 18.33
N ARG A 44 -34.80 -12.76 17.15
CA ARG A 44 -36.20 -12.35 17.03
C ARG A 44 -37.15 -13.32 17.72
N LYS A 45 -36.97 -14.64 17.52
CA LYS A 45 -37.76 -15.66 18.23
C LYS A 45 -37.62 -15.52 19.75
N ASN A 46 -36.42 -15.23 20.25
CA ASN A 46 -36.19 -15.03 21.68
C ASN A 46 -36.92 -13.80 22.21
N VAL A 47 -36.98 -12.70 21.46
CA VAL A 47 -37.78 -11.52 21.87
C VAL A 47 -39.27 -11.79 21.79
N GLU A 48 -39.74 -12.55 20.80
CA GLU A 48 -41.15 -12.97 20.72
C GLU A 48 -41.54 -13.88 21.90
N LEU A 49 -40.66 -14.82 22.28
CA LEU A 49 -40.84 -15.66 23.48
C LEU A 49 -40.88 -14.82 24.76
N TRP A 50 -40.00 -13.81 24.85
CA TRP A 50 -39.98 -12.85 25.96
C TRP A 50 -41.28 -12.04 26.04
N ALA A 51 -41.78 -11.56 24.90
CA ALA A 51 -43.06 -10.85 24.80
C ALA A 51 -44.23 -11.71 25.27
N ASN A 52 -44.28 -12.96 24.81
CA ASN A 52 -45.32 -13.92 25.21
C ASN A 52 -45.26 -14.25 26.71
N ALA A 53 -44.06 -14.42 27.27
CA ALA A 53 -43.89 -14.67 28.71
C ALA A 53 -44.35 -13.47 29.54
N TYR A 54 -44.03 -12.24 29.10
CA TYR A 54 -44.48 -11.03 29.75
C TYR A 54 -46.02 -10.86 29.66
N GLN A 55 -46.62 -11.20 28.52
CA GLN A 55 -48.08 -11.20 28.37
C GLN A 55 -48.75 -12.16 29.36
N GLN A 56 -48.25 -13.39 29.44
CA GLN A 56 -48.79 -14.41 30.35
C GLN A 56 -48.59 -14.01 31.81
N LEU A 57 -47.46 -13.37 32.15
CA LEU A 57 -47.20 -12.88 33.50
C LEU A 57 -48.22 -11.83 33.93
N ASN A 58 -48.62 -10.93 33.04
CA ASN A 58 -49.63 -9.91 33.34
C ASN A 58 -51.06 -10.46 33.43
N GLN A 59 -51.34 -11.61 32.81
CA GLN A 59 -52.64 -12.27 32.84
C GLN A 59 -52.74 -13.34 33.94
N ALA A 60 -51.62 -13.71 34.57
CA ALA A 60 -51.57 -14.73 35.60
C ALA A 60 -52.29 -14.26 36.88
N SER A 61 -53.05 -15.16 37.51
CA SER A 61 -53.62 -14.91 38.83
C SER A 61 -52.55 -14.97 39.92
N ASP A 62 -52.80 -14.32 41.05
CA ASP A 62 -51.87 -14.26 42.20
C ASP A 62 -51.45 -15.64 42.75
N THR A 63 -52.19 -16.70 42.42
CA THR A 63 -51.92 -18.09 42.86
C THR A 63 -51.18 -18.93 41.82
N ALA A 64 -50.92 -18.40 40.62
CA ALA A 64 -50.24 -19.13 39.56
C ALA A 64 -48.73 -19.22 39.79
N ASP A 65 -48.12 -20.38 39.50
CA ASP A 65 -46.66 -20.51 39.49
C ASP A 65 -46.10 -19.84 38.22
N VAL A 66 -45.48 -18.67 38.41
CA VAL A 66 -44.92 -17.83 37.35
C VAL A 66 -43.39 -17.94 37.25
N SER A 67 -42.78 -18.88 37.99
CA SER A 67 -41.32 -19.01 38.08
C SER A 67 -40.66 -19.21 36.71
N PHE A 68 -41.26 -20.03 35.85
CA PHE A 68 -40.79 -20.26 34.48
C PHE A 68 -40.90 -19.00 33.60
N LEU A 69 -41.97 -18.21 33.75
CA LEU A 69 -42.16 -16.98 32.98
C LEU A 69 -41.10 -15.95 33.36
N PHE A 70 -40.80 -15.84 34.66
CA PHE A 70 -39.67 -15.03 35.12
C PHE A 70 -38.35 -15.51 34.57
N GLU A 71 -38.09 -16.82 34.58
CA GLU A 71 -36.87 -17.41 34.01
C GLU A 71 -36.71 -17.03 32.53
N VAL A 72 -37.76 -17.17 31.72
CA VAL A 72 -37.79 -16.75 30.31
C VAL A 72 -37.49 -15.26 30.17
N ILE A 73 -38.08 -14.42 31.02
CA ILE A 73 -37.87 -12.97 31.01
C ILE A 73 -36.43 -12.62 31.39
N THR A 74 -35.83 -13.37 32.32
CA THR A 74 -34.48 -13.14 32.82
C THR A 74 -33.37 -13.72 31.95
N ASN A 75 -33.64 -14.77 31.17
CA ASN A 75 -32.62 -15.41 30.34
C ASN A 75 -32.27 -14.60 29.06
N ASN A 76 -32.96 -13.50 28.77
CA ASN A 76 -32.52 -12.57 27.74
C ASN A 76 -31.33 -11.73 28.25
N GLU A 77 -30.12 -12.18 27.98
CA GLU A 77 -28.88 -11.49 28.40
C GLU A 77 -28.22 -10.64 27.30
N THR A 78 -28.65 -10.80 26.04
CA THR A 78 -27.89 -10.28 24.89
C THR A 78 -28.65 -9.30 24.02
N VAL A 79 -29.99 -9.40 23.95
CA VAL A 79 -30.80 -8.56 23.07
C VAL A 79 -31.28 -7.33 23.84
N PRO A 80 -30.91 -6.11 23.43
CA PRO A 80 -31.38 -4.89 24.07
C PRO A 80 -32.87 -4.69 23.81
N VAL A 81 -33.63 -4.52 24.89
CA VAL A 81 -35.09 -4.35 24.85
C VAL A 81 -35.53 -3.17 25.71
N ILE A 82 -36.56 -2.47 25.27
CA ILE A 82 -37.29 -1.43 26.01
C ILE A 82 -38.78 -1.78 25.93
N LEU A 83 -39.41 -1.88 27.10
CA LEU A 83 -40.85 -2.05 27.25
C LEU A 83 -41.48 -0.69 27.50
N THR A 84 -42.53 -0.34 26.76
CA THR A 84 -43.32 0.87 26.97
C THR A 84 -44.81 0.56 27.14
N ASP A 85 -45.55 1.49 27.73
CA ASP A 85 -47.02 1.49 27.64
C ASP A 85 -47.49 1.98 26.26
N GLY A 86 -48.81 1.99 26.04
CA GLY A 86 -49.44 2.51 24.82
C GLY A 86 -49.28 4.01 24.59
N LYS A 87 -48.77 4.78 25.58
CA LYS A 87 -48.39 6.19 25.46
C LYS A 87 -46.89 6.38 25.28
N GLU A 88 -46.16 5.29 25.08
CA GLU A 88 -44.70 5.25 24.90
C GLU A 88 -43.89 5.63 26.14
N ASN A 89 -44.48 5.61 27.34
CA ASN A 89 -43.73 5.76 28.57
C ASN A 89 -42.94 4.48 28.85
N ILE A 90 -41.65 4.61 29.15
CA ILE A 90 -40.76 3.48 29.42
C ILE A 90 -41.13 2.83 30.76
N LEU A 91 -41.55 1.57 30.70
CA LEU A 91 -41.90 0.75 31.87
C LEU A 91 -40.70 -0.04 32.39
N ALA A 92 -39.92 -0.62 31.47
CA ALA A 92 -38.74 -1.41 31.81
C ALA A 92 -37.76 -1.43 30.63
N TRP A 93 -36.50 -1.75 30.91
CA TRP A 93 -35.47 -1.92 29.89
C TRP A 93 -34.46 -2.98 30.32
N ARG A 94 -33.76 -3.58 29.34
CA ARG A 94 -32.76 -4.63 29.59
C ARG A 94 -31.66 -4.61 28.52
N ASN A 95 -30.47 -5.04 28.90
CA ASN A 95 -29.28 -5.15 28.04
C ASN A 95 -28.90 -3.81 27.35
N LEU A 96 -29.14 -2.71 28.05
CA LEU A 96 -28.64 -1.36 27.72
C LEU A 96 -27.58 -0.94 28.74
N ASP A 97 -26.81 0.09 28.40
CA ASP A 97 -25.72 0.58 29.24
C ASP A 97 -26.29 1.27 30.50
N SER A 98 -26.25 0.57 31.63
CA SER A 98 -26.78 1.05 32.91
C SER A 98 -26.03 2.28 33.43
N THR A 99 -24.74 2.42 33.11
CA THR A 99 -23.96 3.60 33.51
C THR A 99 -24.39 4.83 32.72
N ARG A 100 -24.71 4.69 31.43
CA ARG A 100 -25.25 5.79 30.63
C ARG A 100 -26.68 6.13 31.01
N ALA A 101 -27.51 5.12 31.29
CA ALA A 101 -28.87 5.34 31.75
C ALA A 101 -28.92 6.11 33.09
N ALA A 102 -27.95 5.88 33.99
CA ALA A 102 -27.87 6.60 35.26
C ALA A 102 -27.37 8.05 35.12
N ASN A 103 -26.45 8.29 34.17
CA ASN A 103 -25.77 9.59 34.04
C ASN A 103 -26.38 10.53 33.00
N ASN A 104 -27.21 10.01 32.08
CA ASN A 104 -27.84 10.78 31.01
C ASN A 104 -29.35 10.53 31.01
N PRO A 105 -30.17 11.50 31.44
CA PRO A 105 -31.63 11.40 31.46
C PRO A 105 -32.25 11.04 30.11
N ASP A 106 -31.65 11.53 29.01
CA ASP A 106 -32.19 11.39 27.66
C ASP A 106 -31.77 10.07 26.98
N TYR A 107 -30.88 9.27 27.62
CA TYR A 107 -30.30 8.08 27.01
C TYR A 107 -31.36 7.06 26.61
N LEU A 108 -32.30 6.75 27.51
CA LEU A 108 -33.32 5.74 27.27
C LEU A 108 -34.31 6.18 26.18
N GLU A 109 -34.70 7.45 26.16
CA GLU A 109 -35.54 8.01 25.09
C GLU A 109 -34.82 8.00 23.73
N GLN A 110 -33.52 8.32 23.71
CA GLN A 110 -32.72 8.24 22.50
C GLN A 110 -32.64 6.78 21.99
N GLN A 111 -32.40 5.82 22.89
CA GLN A 111 -32.38 4.40 22.53
C GLN A 111 -33.75 3.93 22.03
N LEU A 112 -34.85 4.37 22.64
CA LEU A 112 -36.20 4.09 22.18
C LEU A 112 -36.41 4.63 20.76
N LYS A 113 -36.03 5.88 20.50
CA LYS A 113 -36.12 6.49 19.17
C LYS A 113 -35.30 5.74 18.12
N GLU A 114 -34.09 5.30 18.47
CA GLU A 114 -33.26 4.47 17.60
C GLU A 114 -33.93 3.12 17.30
N MET A 115 -34.47 2.44 18.32
CA MET A 115 -35.17 1.16 18.14
C MET A 115 -36.42 1.30 17.27
N LYS A 116 -37.19 2.39 17.45
CA LYS A 116 -38.37 2.73 16.63
C LYS A 116 -38.02 2.92 15.16
N ALA A 117 -36.89 3.56 14.88
CA ALA A 117 -36.43 3.77 13.51
C ALA A 117 -35.96 2.49 12.82
N LEU A 118 -35.56 1.48 13.59
CA LEU A 118 -35.04 0.22 13.07
C LEU A 118 -36.14 -0.79 12.72
N ARG A 119 -37.19 -0.89 13.53
CA ARG A 119 -38.28 -1.86 13.31
C ARG A 119 -39.55 -1.52 14.10
N ASP A 120 -40.65 -2.09 13.64
CA ASP A 120 -41.91 -2.08 14.37
C ASP A 120 -41.80 -2.85 15.70
N PRO A 121 -42.46 -2.35 16.77
CA PRO A 121 -42.47 -3.02 18.06
C PRO A 121 -43.24 -4.35 18.00
N ILE A 122 -42.94 -5.22 18.97
CA ILE A 122 -43.82 -6.35 19.28
C ILE A 122 -44.90 -5.83 20.25
N LYS A 123 -46.16 -5.95 19.85
CA LYS A 123 -47.30 -5.54 20.67
C LYS A 123 -47.66 -6.62 21.67
N ILE A 124 -48.02 -6.20 22.88
CA ILE A 124 -48.51 -7.08 23.94
C ILE A 124 -49.87 -6.57 24.40
N ASP A 125 -50.89 -7.41 24.27
CA ASP A 125 -52.23 -7.10 24.76
C ASP A 125 -52.30 -7.39 26.27
N VAL A 126 -52.46 -6.33 27.07
CA VAL A 126 -52.57 -6.41 28.54
C VAL A 126 -54.04 -6.51 28.97
N SER A 127 -54.93 -5.75 28.32
CA SER A 127 -56.39 -5.84 28.45
C SER A 127 -57.07 -5.36 27.16
N GLU A 128 -58.41 -5.39 27.08
CA GLU A 128 -59.17 -4.95 25.88
C GLU A 128 -58.88 -3.49 25.48
N GLU A 129 -58.42 -2.64 26.41
CA GLU A 129 -58.14 -1.22 26.16
C GLU A 129 -56.67 -0.81 26.43
N GLN A 130 -55.80 -1.76 26.81
CA GLN A 130 -54.40 -1.47 27.12
C GLN A 130 -53.44 -2.37 26.34
N GLU A 131 -52.61 -1.74 25.50
CA GLU A 131 -51.48 -2.37 24.80
C GLU A 131 -50.15 -1.86 25.36
N ASN A 132 -49.18 -2.77 25.49
CA ASN A 132 -47.78 -2.45 25.74
C ASN A 132 -46.94 -2.76 24.49
N HIS A 133 -45.80 -2.10 24.35
CA HIS A 133 -44.91 -2.25 23.20
C HIS A 133 -43.51 -2.66 23.63
N ILE A 134 -42.93 -3.61 22.90
CA ILE A 134 -41.53 -4.02 23.06
C ILE A 134 -40.75 -3.54 21.85
N TYR A 135 -39.86 -2.60 22.12
CA TYR A 135 -38.84 -2.15 21.20
C TYR A 135 -37.56 -2.89 21.48
N TYR A 136 -36.84 -3.25 20.42
CA TYR A 136 -35.59 -3.98 20.57
C TYR A 136 -34.66 -3.66 19.41
N LYS A 137 -33.34 -3.85 19.59
CA LYS A 137 -32.35 -3.77 18.51
C LYS A 137 -31.51 -5.05 18.44
N GLU A 138 -30.73 -5.21 17.39
CA GLU A 138 -29.85 -6.37 17.22
C GLU A 138 -28.88 -6.44 18.41
N SER A 139 -28.51 -7.66 18.82
CA SER A 139 -27.49 -7.81 19.86
C SER A 139 -26.15 -7.22 19.41
N TYR A 140 -25.29 -6.93 20.38
CA TYR A 140 -23.93 -6.48 20.09
C TYR A 140 -23.16 -7.51 19.23
N LEU A 141 -23.32 -8.81 19.54
CA LEU A 141 -22.67 -9.90 18.81
C LEU A 141 -23.16 -9.96 17.36
N LEU A 142 -24.47 -9.90 17.12
CA LEU A 142 -25.03 -9.91 15.77
C LEU A 142 -24.55 -8.69 14.96
N THR A 143 -24.51 -7.52 15.61
CA THR A 143 -23.97 -6.30 15.02
C THR A 143 -22.51 -6.50 14.61
N GLN A 144 -21.66 -6.99 15.52
CA GLN A 144 -20.24 -7.29 15.23
C GLN A 144 -20.10 -8.29 14.07
N LEU A 145 -20.93 -9.34 14.06
CA LEU A 145 -20.88 -10.37 13.02
C LEU A 145 -21.26 -9.80 11.64
N ARG A 146 -22.16 -8.82 11.57
CA ARG A 146 -22.51 -8.12 10.33
C ARG A 146 -21.40 -7.18 9.84
N TYR A 147 -20.60 -6.62 10.75
CA TYR A 147 -19.43 -5.79 10.40
C TYR A 147 -18.16 -6.59 10.08
N TYR A 148 -18.05 -7.82 10.59
CA TYR A 148 -16.89 -8.70 10.40
C TYR A 148 -16.42 -8.81 8.93
N PRO A 149 -17.31 -8.99 7.92
CA PRO A 149 -16.95 -8.95 6.51
C PRO A 149 -16.11 -7.74 6.06
N TYR A 150 -16.46 -6.55 6.52
CA TYR A 150 -15.77 -5.31 6.11
C TYR A 150 -14.38 -5.22 6.75
N ILE A 151 -14.25 -5.62 8.01
CA ILE A 151 -12.97 -5.69 8.71
C ILE A 151 -12.05 -6.72 8.01
N GLN A 152 -12.59 -7.89 7.67
CA GLN A 152 -11.86 -8.92 6.93
C GLN A 152 -11.36 -8.40 5.58
N LEU A 153 -12.21 -7.71 4.81
CA LEU A 153 -11.82 -7.12 3.52
C LEU A 153 -10.76 -6.02 3.69
N ALA A 154 -10.84 -5.20 4.73
CA ALA A 154 -9.83 -4.19 5.02
C ALA A 154 -8.46 -4.82 5.32
N ILE A 155 -8.43 -5.90 6.12
CA ILE A 155 -7.20 -6.63 6.43
C ILE A 155 -6.62 -7.28 5.16
N ILE A 156 -7.45 -7.94 4.36
CA ILE A 156 -7.02 -8.53 3.08
C ILE A 156 -6.47 -7.44 2.15
N GLY A 157 -7.17 -6.31 2.02
CA GLY A 157 -6.75 -5.17 1.21
C GLY A 157 -5.40 -4.62 1.65
N LEU A 158 -5.16 -4.52 2.96
CA LEU A 158 -3.88 -4.11 3.52
C LEU A 158 -2.76 -5.08 3.11
N PHE A 159 -2.96 -6.39 3.23
CA PHE A 159 -1.96 -7.39 2.83
C PHE A 159 -1.70 -7.37 1.32
N VAL A 160 -2.75 -7.20 0.49
CA VAL A 160 -2.60 -7.06 -0.96
C VAL A 160 -1.81 -5.81 -1.31
N LEU A 161 -2.08 -4.68 -0.66
CA LEU A 161 -1.35 -3.43 -0.86
C LEU A 161 0.12 -3.58 -0.48
N LEU A 162 0.42 -4.16 0.69
CA LEU A 162 1.79 -4.42 1.12
C LEU A 162 2.53 -5.35 0.15
N GLY A 163 1.88 -6.44 -0.26
CA GLY A 163 2.42 -7.37 -1.26
C GLY A 163 2.70 -6.66 -2.59
N PHE A 164 1.79 -5.80 -3.05
CA PHE A 164 1.97 -5.00 -4.26
C PHE A 164 3.15 -4.03 -4.15
N LEU A 165 3.29 -3.32 -3.03
CA LEU A 165 4.41 -2.39 -2.81
C LEU A 165 5.74 -3.14 -2.83
N VAL A 166 5.86 -4.24 -2.08
CA VAL A 166 7.08 -5.06 -2.03
C VAL A 166 7.42 -5.65 -3.40
N PHE A 167 6.41 -6.19 -4.11
CA PHE A 167 6.62 -6.74 -5.44
C PHE A 167 7.09 -5.67 -6.44
N ASN A 168 6.47 -4.49 -6.42
CA ASN A 168 6.80 -3.38 -7.32
C ASN A 168 8.22 -2.85 -7.08
N THR A 169 8.60 -2.64 -5.81
CA THR A 169 9.95 -2.18 -5.46
C THR A 169 11.01 -3.21 -5.82
N THR A 170 10.73 -4.49 -5.56
CA THR A 170 11.63 -5.60 -5.90
C THR A 170 11.83 -5.71 -7.41
N ARG A 171 10.75 -5.64 -8.20
CA ARG A 171 10.83 -5.68 -9.66
C ARG A 171 11.65 -4.53 -10.24
N ARG A 172 11.48 -3.32 -9.72
CA ARG A 172 12.28 -2.17 -10.13
C ARG A 172 13.75 -2.35 -9.78
N ALA A 173 14.04 -2.88 -8.59
CA ALA A 173 15.41 -3.17 -8.16
C ALA A 173 16.08 -4.25 -9.02
N GLU A 174 15.36 -5.32 -9.37
CA GLU A 174 15.84 -6.36 -10.29
C GLU A 174 16.18 -5.77 -11.66
N GLN A 175 15.28 -4.96 -12.24
CA GLN A 175 15.54 -4.31 -13.52
C GLN A 175 16.78 -3.42 -13.45
N ASN A 176 16.87 -2.55 -12.44
CA ASN A 176 18.04 -1.68 -12.26
C ASN A 176 19.35 -2.49 -12.18
N LYS A 177 19.36 -3.62 -11.45
CA LYS A 177 20.53 -4.50 -11.39
C LYS A 177 20.91 -5.08 -12.76
N ILE A 178 19.92 -5.49 -13.56
CA ILE A 178 20.17 -6.01 -14.92
C ILE A 178 20.75 -4.90 -15.80
N TRP A 179 20.21 -3.68 -15.75
CA TRP A 179 20.73 -2.53 -16.50
C TRP A 179 22.18 -2.20 -16.14
N VAL A 180 22.51 -2.21 -14.84
CA VAL A 180 23.88 -2.00 -14.36
C VAL A 180 24.83 -3.11 -14.86
N GLY A 181 24.39 -4.37 -14.78
CA GLY A 181 25.18 -5.51 -15.28
C GLY A 181 25.43 -5.43 -16.79
N MET A 182 24.41 -5.12 -17.58
CA MET A 182 24.53 -4.96 -19.03
C MET A 182 25.45 -3.80 -19.41
N ALA A 183 25.36 -2.66 -18.72
CA ALA A 183 26.24 -1.52 -18.95
C ALA A 183 27.71 -1.88 -18.71
N LYS A 184 28.00 -2.58 -17.60
CA LYS A 184 29.36 -3.00 -17.25
C LYS A 184 29.93 -4.03 -18.23
N GLU A 185 29.14 -5.04 -18.61
CA GLU A 185 29.55 -6.05 -19.60
C GLU A 185 29.80 -5.41 -20.97
N THR A 186 28.91 -4.52 -21.41
CA THR A 186 29.06 -3.81 -22.69
C THR A 186 30.31 -2.93 -22.69
N ALA A 187 30.57 -2.20 -21.60
CA ALA A 187 31.76 -1.39 -21.47
C ALA A 187 33.05 -2.22 -21.54
N HIS A 188 33.06 -3.39 -20.89
CA HIS A 188 34.17 -4.32 -20.98
C HIS A 188 34.37 -4.84 -22.42
N GLN A 189 33.29 -5.23 -23.09
CA GLN A 189 33.32 -5.69 -24.49
C GLN A 189 33.77 -4.60 -25.47
N LEU A 190 33.47 -3.33 -25.21
CA LEU A 190 33.94 -2.19 -25.99
C LEU A 190 35.39 -1.80 -25.66
N GLY A 191 35.87 -2.04 -24.43
CA GLY A 191 37.23 -1.69 -24.02
C GLY A 191 38.31 -2.41 -24.83
N THR A 192 38.15 -3.71 -25.10
CA THR A 192 39.11 -4.51 -25.89
C THR A 192 39.34 -3.98 -27.32
N PRO A 193 38.31 -3.74 -28.15
CA PRO A 193 38.52 -3.17 -29.48
C PRO A 193 39.07 -1.73 -29.42
N ILE A 194 38.65 -0.91 -28.44
CA ILE A 194 39.21 0.45 -28.28
C ILE A 194 40.71 0.41 -27.96
N SER A 195 41.13 -0.46 -27.04
CA SER A 195 42.55 -0.65 -26.70
C SER A 195 43.36 -1.10 -27.92
N SER A 196 42.80 -2.00 -28.76
CA SER A 196 43.46 -2.41 -30.01
C SER A 196 43.63 -1.26 -30.99
N LEU A 197 42.65 -0.35 -31.10
CA LEU A 197 42.75 0.87 -31.92
C LEU A 197 43.83 1.81 -31.37
N SER A 198 43.93 1.96 -30.05
CA SER A 198 45.00 2.76 -29.43
C SER A 198 46.38 2.21 -29.79
N SER A 199 46.57 0.88 -29.70
CA SER A 199 47.85 0.25 -30.08
C SER A 199 48.19 0.45 -31.56
N TRP A 200 47.20 0.44 -32.45
CA TRP A 200 47.41 0.77 -33.86
C TRP A 200 47.79 2.24 -34.06
N VAL A 201 47.19 3.16 -33.31
CA VAL A 201 47.57 4.58 -33.33
C VAL A 201 49.01 4.77 -32.87
N ASP A 202 49.41 4.13 -31.77
CA ASP A 202 50.78 4.19 -31.24
C ASP A 202 51.80 3.65 -32.25
N TYR A 203 51.51 2.49 -32.85
CA TYR A 203 52.34 1.89 -33.90
C TYR A 203 52.52 2.82 -35.12
N LEU A 204 51.44 3.50 -35.53
CA LEU A 204 51.47 4.43 -36.66
C LEU A 204 52.25 5.70 -36.35
N LYS A 205 52.27 6.15 -35.09
CA LYS A 205 53.09 7.28 -34.63
C LYS A 205 54.59 6.94 -34.60
N GLU A 206 54.93 5.71 -34.25
CA GLU A 206 56.32 5.23 -34.23
C GLU A 206 56.89 4.97 -35.63
N THR A 207 56.02 4.84 -36.64
CA THR A 207 56.44 4.64 -38.03
C THR A 207 56.86 5.97 -38.67
N GLU A 208 58.15 6.13 -39.00
CA GLU A 208 58.68 7.34 -39.65
C GLU A 208 57.96 7.64 -40.98
N ALA A 209 57.16 8.71 -41.00
CA ALA A 209 56.43 9.11 -42.17
C ALA A 209 56.28 10.64 -42.26
N SER A 210 56.83 11.20 -43.33
CA SER A 210 57.32 12.58 -43.47
C SER A 210 56.32 13.60 -44.05
N THR A 211 55.08 13.66 -43.57
CA THR A 211 54.12 14.67 -44.08
C THR A 211 53.22 15.24 -42.99
N ILE A 212 53.14 16.57 -42.92
CA ILE A 212 52.36 17.34 -41.92
C ILE A 212 50.88 16.90 -41.92
N GLU A 213 50.29 16.67 -43.09
CA GLU A 213 48.89 16.23 -43.24
C GLU A 213 48.62 14.85 -42.60
N ARG A 214 49.60 13.93 -42.61
CA ARG A 214 49.44 12.61 -41.98
C ARG A 214 49.50 12.70 -40.46
N GLN A 215 50.33 13.59 -39.92
CA GLN A 215 50.40 13.82 -38.48
C GLN A 215 49.09 14.39 -37.94
N GLU A 216 48.48 15.36 -38.66
CA GLU A 216 47.17 15.92 -38.28
C GLU A 216 46.07 14.84 -38.26
N VAL A 217 46.06 13.93 -39.23
CA VAL A 217 45.10 12.81 -39.26
C VAL A 217 45.32 11.84 -38.10
N LEU A 218 46.58 11.51 -37.77
CA LEU A 218 46.90 10.64 -36.63
C LEU A 218 46.46 11.27 -35.30
N ASP A 219 46.68 12.57 -35.13
CA ASP A 219 46.27 13.31 -33.94
C ASP A 219 44.74 13.35 -33.79
N GLU A 220 43.98 13.43 -34.89
CA GLU A 220 42.50 13.36 -34.84
C GLU A 220 42.00 11.94 -34.53
N ILE A 221 42.60 10.90 -35.11
CA ILE A 221 42.23 9.51 -34.79
C ILE A 221 42.52 9.19 -33.32
N GLU A 222 43.67 9.63 -32.80
CA GLU A 222 44.00 9.50 -31.39
C GLU A 222 42.96 10.15 -30.48
N LYS A 223 42.54 11.39 -30.81
CA LYS A 223 41.50 12.09 -30.05
C LYS A 223 40.19 11.29 -30.02
N ASP A 224 39.78 10.71 -31.14
CA ASP A 224 38.56 9.90 -31.22
C ASP A 224 38.67 8.59 -30.44
N VAL A 225 39.82 7.90 -30.49
CA VAL A 225 40.07 6.68 -29.70
C VAL A 225 40.04 7.00 -28.20
N ASN A 226 40.73 8.05 -27.77
CA ASN A 226 40.72 8.51 -26.37
C ASN A 226 39.31 8.88 -25.89
N ARG A 227 38.50 9.48 -26.77
CA ARG A 227 37.10 9.80 -26.46
C ARG A 227 36.23 8.55 -26.31
N LEU A 228 36.45 7.54 -27.15
CA LEU A 228 35.77 6.26 -27.04
C LEU A 228 36.15 5.54 -25.74
N GLU A 229 37.44 5.53 -25.37
CA GLU A 229 37.93 4.94 -24.13
C GLU A 229 37.30 5.61 -22.90
N LEU A 230 37.30 6.94 -22.85
CA LEU A 230 36.65 7.70 -21.79
C LEU A 230 35.14 7.39 -21.71
N THR A 231 34.49 7.23 -22.85
CA THR A 231 33.07 6.88 -22.91
C THR A 231 32.85 5.48 -22.34
N ALA A 232 33.63 4.49 -22.77
CA ALA A 232 33.56 3.12 -22.25
C ALA A 232 33.82 3.05 -20.73
N ASP A 233 34.83 3.77 -20.22
CA ASP A 233 35.11 3.86 -18.78
C ASP A 233 33.93 4.44 -17.99
N ARG A 234 33.33 5.54 -18.48
CA ARG A 234 32.12 6.11 -17.86
C ARG A 234 30.95 5.12 -17.88
N PHE A 235 30.76 4.37 -18.96
CA PHE A 235 29.74 3.32 -19.05
C PHE A 235 30.00 2.16 -18.06
N ALA A 236 31.25 1.75 -17.86
CA ALA A 236 31.62 0.70 -16.90
C ALA A 236 31.30 1.07 -15.45
N LYS A 237 31.33 2.38 -15.15
CA LYS A 237 31.05 2.97 -13.83
C LYS A 237 29.56 3.18 -13.55
N ILE A 238 28.66 2.94 -14.51
CA ILE A 238 27.22 3.08 -14.31
C ILE A 238 26.74 2.04 -13.29
N GLY A 239 26.30 2.51 -12.12
CA GLY A 239 25.70 1.69 -11.08
C GLY A 239 26.66 0.91 -10.19
N SER A 240 27.97 1.06 -10.37
CA SER A 240 28.96 0.72 -9.34
C SER A 240 28.97 1.78 -8.24
N PRO A 241 29.26 1.41 -6.97
CA PRO A 241 29.52 2.40 -5.94
C PRO A 241 30.72 3.29 -6.37
N PRO A 242 30.63 4.62 -6.23
CA PRO A 242 31.71 5.50 -6.62
C PRO A 242 32.92 5.33 -5.69
N GLU A 243 34.12 5.27 -6.26
CA GLU A 243 35.36 5.40 -5.49
C GLU A 243 35.53 6.86 -5.11
N LEU A 244 35.37 7.15 -3.81
CA LEU A 244 35.42 8.50 -3.27
C LEU A 244 36.83 8.82 -2.80
N GLU A 245 37.40 9.89 -3.35
CA GLU A 245 38.70 10.40 -2.95
C GLU A 245 38.56 11.85 -2.46
N LYS A 246 39.44 12.26 -1.56
CA LYS A 246 39.48 13.66 -1.11
C LYS A 246 40.11 14.50 -2.21
N ILE A 247 39.29 15.26 -2.93
CA ILE A 247 39.72 16.08 -4.06
C ILE A 247 39.37 17.55 -3.88
N ASP A 248 40.20 18.44 -4.43
CA ASP A 248 39.84 19.85 -4.59
C ASP A 248 38.89 19.97 -5.80
N LEU A 249 37.70 20.51 -5.58
CA LEU A 249 36.65 20.64 -6.58
C LEU A 249 36.92 21.79 -7.55
N LEU A 250 37.63 22.84 -7.13
CA LEU A 250 37.81 24.04 -7.93
C LEU A 250 38.57 23.79 -9.24
N PRO A 251 39.65 22.98 -9.29
CA PRO A 251 40.29 22.60 -10.55
C PRO A 251 39.34 21.91 -11.53
N SER A 252 38.54 20.95 -11.07
CA SER A 252 37.59 20.21 -11.92
C SER A 252 36.49 21.11 -12.48
N ILE A 253 35.96 22.02 -11.65
CA ILE A 253 34.97 23.03 -12.08
C ILE A 253 35.58 23.98 -13.11
N LYS A 254 36.79 24.50 -12.86
CA LYS A 254 37.49 25.39 -13.81
C LYS A 254 37.74 24.71 -15.17
N ARG A 255 38.16 23.44 -15.17
CA ARG A 255 38.34 22.66 -16.41
C ARG A 255 37.03 22.50 -17.17
N ALA A 256 35.94 22.12 -16.49
CA ALA A 256 34.62 21.95 -17.11
C ALA A 256 34.07 23.28 -17.69
N MET A 257 34.24 24.39 -16.96
CA MET A 257 33.88 25.72 -17.44
C MET A 257 34.71 26.14 -18.66
N GLN A 258 36.03 25.92 -18.63
CA GLN A 258 36.91 26.27 -19.75
C GLN A 258 36.56 25.47 -21.01
N TYR A 259 36.29 24.17 -20.86
CA TYR A 259 35.84 23.31 -21.95
C TYR A 259 34.51 23.80 -22.55
N THR A 260 33.53 24.11 -21.70
CA THR A 260 32.22 24.61 -22.13
C THR A 260 32.33 25.96 -22.82
N ARG A 261 33.13 26.89 -22.27
CA ARG A 261 33.34 28.23 -22.85
C ARG A 261 33.90 28.17 -24.27
N ARG A 262 34.74 27.18 -24.61
CA ARG A 262 35.24 26.98 -25.99
C ARG A 262 34.15 26.58 -26.99
N ARG A 263 33.03 26.03 -26.52
CA ARG A 263 31.94 25.52 -27.37
C ARG A 263 30.65 26.34 -27.25
N ALA A 264 30.55 27.21 -26.25
CA ALA A 264 29.42 28.10 -26.02
C ALA A 264 29.46 29.29 -27.00
N SER A 265 28.29 29.85 -27.30
CA SER A 265 28.19 31.10 -28.10
C SER A 265 28.77 32.28 -27.33
N ASP A 266 29.32 33.26 -28.05
CA ASP A 266 29.83 34.53 -27.51
C ASP A 266 28.81 35.31 -26.66
N LYS A 267 27.53 34.96 -26.74
CA LYS A 267 26.43 35.54 -25.93
C LYS A 267 26.33 34.97 -24.53
N VAL A 268 27.10 33.92 -24.19
CA VAL A 268 27.03 33.23 -22.90
C VAL A 268 28.25 33.57 -22.05
N THR A 269 28.02 34.19 -20.90
CA THR A 269 29.06 34.46 -19.90
C THR A 269 28.98 33.42 -18.79
N ILE A 270 30.08 32.69 -18.58
CA ILE A 270 30.20 31.69 -17.51
C ILE A 270 31.19 32.24 -16.47
N GLU A 271 30.74 32.44 -15.23
CA GLU A 271 31.53 33.01 -14.12
C GLU A 271 31.57 32.03 -12.93
N LEU A 272 32.71 31.97 -12.23
CA LEU A 272 32.90 31.17 -11.03
C LEU A 272 33.06 32.09 -9.83
N ASN A 273 32.04 32.13 -8.97
CA ASN A 273 32.09 32.88 -7.72
C ASN A 273 32.46 31.94 -6.57
N SER A 274 33.75 31.89 -6.21
CA SER A 274 34.24 31.16 -5.03
C SER A 274 34.93 32.12 -4.07
N SER A 275 34.53 32.09 -2.80
CA SER A 275 35.20 32.82 -1.71
C SER A 275 36.36 32.05 -1.08
N GLN A 276 36.64 30.83 -1.57
CA GLN A 276 37.69 29.94 -1.07
C GLN A 276 38.71 29.64 -2.16
N GLU A 277 40.00 29.54 -1.78
CA GLU A 277 41.10 29.19 -2.69
C GLU A 277 41.14 27.70 -3.06
N SER A 278 40.69 26.84 -2.15
CA SER A 278 40.54 25.38 -2.33
C SER A 278 39.27 24.90 -1.65
N LEU A 279 38.55 23.98 -2.30
CA LEU A 279 37.31 23.40 -1.78
C LEU A 279 37.39 21.88 -1.85
N TYR A 280 37.62 21.22 -0.72
CA TYR A 280 37.78 19.76 -0.68
C TYR A 280 36.47 19.04 -0.41
N ALA A 281 36.19 17.97 -1.16
CA ALA A 281 35.11 17.03 -0.87
C ALA A 281 35.51 15.59 -1.18
N LEU A 282 34.79 14.63 -0.60
CA LEU A 282 34.88 13.22 -0.98
C LEU A 282 34.03 13.01 -2.24
N ALA A 283 34.69 12.84 -3.37
CA ALA A 283 34.04 12.68 -4.67
C ALA A 283 34.88 11.80 -5.60
N SER A 284 34.22 11.18 -6.58
CA SER A 284 34.93 10.51 -7.68
C SER A 284 35.27 11.57 -8.75
N PRO A 285 36.55 11.81 -9.07
CA PRO A 285 36.95 12.84 -10.05
C PRO A 285 36.29 12.64 -11.41
N SER A 286 36.32 11.41 -11.92
CA SER A 286 35.77 11.06 -13.25
C SER A 286 34.26 11.26 -13.35
N LEU A 287 33.50 10.89 -12.32
CA LEU A 287 32.04 11.08 -12.29
C LEU A 287 31.67 12.55 -12.09
N LEU A 288 32.40 13.27 -11.24
CA LEU A 288 32.17 14.70 -11.02
C LEU A 288 32.40 15.50 -12.30
N GLU A 289 33.52 15.26 -12.99
CA GLU A 289 33.79 15.91 -14.28
C GLU A 289 32.70 15.60 -15.30
N TRP A 290 32.20 14.37 -15.33
CA TRP A 290 31.10 13.99 -16.22
C TRP A 290 29.78 14.69 -15.86
N VAL A 291 29.45 14.82 -14.57
CA VAL A 291 28.27 15.59 -14.12
C VAL A 291 28.38 17.05 -14.53
N LEU A 292 29.53 17.68 -14.24
CA LEU A 292 29.78 19.08 -14.60
C LEU A 292 29.72 19.30 -16.11
N GLU A 293 30.27 18.38 -16.91
CA GLU A 293 30.18 18.42 -18.37
C GLU A 293 28.73 18.36 -18.87
N ASN A 294 27.86 17.52 -18.28
CA ASN A 294 26.46 17.43 -18.69
C ASN A 294 25.60 18.60 -18.21
N LEU A 295 25.89 19.16 -17.03
CA LEU A 295 25.14 20.29 -16.50
C LEU A 295 25.47 21.61 -17.21
N LEU A 296 26.71 21.75 -17.72
CA LEU A 296 27.18 22.96 -18.38
C LEU A 296 26.98 22.95 -19.90
N LYS A 297 26.81 21.78 -20.53
CA LYS A 297 26.43 21.64 -21.94
C LYS A 297 25.05 22.21 -22.23
#